data_AF-A0A2W6RKS6-F1
#
_entry.id   AF-A0A2W6RKS6-F1
#
_cell.length_a   1.000
_cell.length_b   1.000
_cell.length_c   1.000
_cell.angle_alpha   90.00
_cell.angle_beta   90.00
_cell.angle_gamma   90.00
#
_symmetry.space_group_name_H-M   'P 1'
#
loop_
_entity.id
_entity.type
_entity.pdbx_description
1 polymer ?
#
loop_
_entity_poly.entity_id
_entity_poly.type
_entity_poly.pdbx_seq_one_letter_code
_entity_poly.pdbx_strand_id
1 'polypeptide(L)'
;MFVAQIIWAQTPTTSENFIYTKTYLSADGSKKTETVQYFDGLGRAKEIVQVKATPLGKDLVLPVTYDQLGRQTKTLLPVPVATANSGIHGIDENTVNSYYGVANAFSEQRLENSPLARALEVSSPGTEWSMATGHTAKMLYLINTDADQVKKYNTSVSWNNATLTTSISSVSFYDVNQLSKNVLTDENGYVTIDFKNSEGKT
;
A
#
# COMPACT_ATOMS: atom_id res chain seq x y z
N MET A 1 -12.84 -38.77 23.58
CA MET A 1 -13.65 -38.59 22.36
C MET A 1 -12.78 -37.84 21.36
N PHE A 2 -12.21 -38.52 20.36
CA PHE A 2 -11.39 -37.90 19.32
C PHE A 2 -12.34 -37.30 18.28
N VAL A 3 -12.37 -35.98 18.14
CA VAL A 3 -13.11 -35.33 17.06
C VAL A 3 -12.20 -35.31 15.84
N ALA A 4 -12.42 -36.23 14.90
CA ALA A 4 -11.82 -36.17 13.58
C ALA A 4 -12.55 -35.09 12.78
N GLN A 5 -11.95 -33.90 12.65
CA GLN A 5 -12.43 -32.90 11.70
C GLN A 5 -11.98 -33.28 10.29
N ILE A 6 -12.93 -33.70 9.46
CA ILE A 6 -12.70 -33.85 8.02
C ILE A 6 -12.65 -32.44 7.44
N ILE A 7 -11.45 -31.94 7.16
CA ILE A 7 -11.25 -30.66 6.51
C ILE A 7 -11.53 -30.88 5.02
N TRP A 8 -12.73 -30.54 4.56
CA TRP A 8 -12.99 -30.39 3.14
C TRP A 8 -12.21 -29.16 2.66
N ALA A 9 -11.14 -29.37 1.90
CA ALA A 9 -10.51 -28.30 1.16
C ALA A 9 -11.51 -27.79 0.13
N GLN A 10 -12.09 -26.61 0.38
CA GLN A 10 -12.94 -25.96 -0.61
C GLN A 10 -12.04 -25.50 -1.75
N THR A 11 -12.24 -26.05 -2.94
CA THR A 11 -11.63 -25.57 -4.17
C THR A 11 -12.53 -24.47 -4.72
N PRO A 12 -12.20 -23.17 -4.55
CA PRO A 12 -13.08 -22.08 -4.95
C PRO A 12 -13.34 -22.07 -6.46
N THR A 13 -12.35 -22.46 -7.26
CA THR A 13 -12.49 -22.71 -8.71
C THR A 13 -11.50 -23.78 -9.18
N THR A 14 -11.78 -24.42 -10.32
CA THR A 14 -10.88 -25.41 -10.96
C THR A 14 -10.01 -24.81 -12.07
N SER A 15 -10.25 -23.56 -12.47
CA SER A 15 -9.60 -22.91 -13.61
C SER A 15 -8.61 -21.81 -13.23
N GLU A 16 -8.59 -21.38 -11.97
CA GLU A 16 -7.78 -20.25 -11.51
C GLU A 16 -6.78 -20.66 -10.44
N ASN A 17 -5.63 -19.98 -10.46
CA ASN A 17 -4.69 -20.04 -9.35
C ASN A 17 -5.20 -19.15 -8.22
N PHE A 18 -5.19 -19.64 -6.99
CA PHE A 18 -5.64 -18.87 -5.83
C PHE A 18 -4.88 -19.21 -4.54
N ILE A 19 -4.85 -18.25 -3.61
CA ILE A 19 -4.54 -18.48 -2.19
C ILE A 19 -5.83 -18.28 -1.41
N TYR A 20 -6.20 -19.27 -0.63
CA TYR A 20 -7.37 -19.22 0.24
C TYR A 20 -6.94 -19.19 1.70
N THR A 21 -7.39 -18.16 2.41
CA THR A 21 -7.14 -17.97 3.84
C THR A 21 -8.47 -18.03 4.59
N LYS A 22 -8.52 -18.86 5.64
CA LYS A 22 -9.64 -18.95 6.58
C LYS A 22 -9.12 -18.74 8.00
N THR A 23 -9.72 -17.79 8.70
CA THR A 23 -9.44 -17.53 10.11
C THR A 23 -10.70 -17.79 10.93
N TYR A 24 -10.62 -18.71 11.88
CA TYR A 24 -11.72 -18.97 12.81
C TYR A 24 -11.70 -17.94 13.93
N LEU A 25 -12.86 -17.35 14.21
CA LEU A 25 -13.07 -16.35 15.24
C LEU A 25 -13.73 -16.92 16.49
N SER A 26 -14.09 -18.20 16.47
CA SER A 26 -14.66 -18.93 17.60
C SER A 26 -14.09 -20.34 17.66
N ALA A 27 -14.02 -20.90 18.87
CA ALA A 27 -13.44 -22.22 19.11
C ALA A 27 -14.24 -23.36 18.46
N ASP A 28 -15.55 -23.17 18.28
CA ASP A 28 -16.45 -24.09 17.57
C ASP A 28 -16.40 -23.94 16.05
N GLY A 29 -15.67 -22.93 15.54
CA GLY A 29 -15.54 -22.63 14.11
C GLY A 29 -16.80 -22.06 13.45
N SER A 30 -17.84 -21.73 14.22
CA SER A 30 -19.10 -21.16 13.70
C SER A 30 -18.93 -19.73 13.18
N LYS A 31 -17.97 -18.99 13.74
CA LYS A 31 -17.56 -17.66 13.27
C LYS A 31 -16.21 -17.76 12.57
N LYS A 32 -16.13 -17.17 11.39
CA LYS A 32 -14.94 -17.23 10.55
C LYS A 32 -14.90 -16.04 9.60
N THR A 33 -13.69 -15.68 9.18
CA THR A 33 -13.43 -14.82 8.03
C THR A 33 -12.71 -15.62 6.96
N GLU A 34 -13.07 -15.35 5.71
CA GLU A 34 -12.59 -16.08 4.55
C GLU A 34 -12.13 -15.07 3.50
N THR A 35 -10.93 -15.27 2.95
CA THR A 35 -10.37 -14.43 1.90
C THR A 35 -9.76 -15.30 0.82
N VAL A 36 -10.09 -15.01 -0.43
CA VAL A 36 -9.53 -15.68 -1.60
C VAL A 36 -8.80 -14.63 -2.43
N GLN A 37 -7.53 -14.86 -2.72
CA GLN A 37 -6.77 -14.03 -3.66
C GLN A 37 -6.53 -14.85 -4.92
N TYR A 38 -7.07 -14.38 -6.04
CA TYR A 38 -6.91 -14.98 -7.36
C TYR A 38 -5.70 -14.40 -8.08
N PHE A 39 -5.05 -15.23 -8.89
CA PHE A 39 -3.87 -14.87 -9.66
C PHE A 39 -4.07 -15.11 -11.15
N ASP A 40 -3.39 -14.31 -11.97
CA ASP A 40 -3.27 -14.54 -13.41
C ASP A 40 -2.25 -15.66 -13.73
N GLY A 41 -2.07 -15.96 -15.02
CA GLY A 41 -1.11 -16.97 -15.48
C GLY A 41 0.36 -16.64 -15.22
N LEU A 42 0.67 -15.40 -14.81
CA LEU A 42 2.01 -14.94 -14.44
C LEU A 42 2.20 -14.93 -12.92
N GLY A 43 1.20 -15.33 -12.15
CA GLY A 43 1.23 -15.32 -10.68
C GLY A 43 1.01 -13.94 -10.06
N ARG A 44 0.50 -12.96 -10.82
CA ARG A 44 0.14 -11.64 -10.30
C ARG A 44 -1.30 -11.65 -9.79
N ALA A 45 -1.57 -10.94 -8.71
CA ALA A 45 -2.92 -10.86 -8.14
C ALA A 45 -3.87 -10.19 -9.13
N LYS A 46 -5.05 -10.78 -9.36
CA LYS A 46 -6.05 -10.21 -10.27
C LYS A 46 -7.34 -9.79 -9.58
N GLU A 47 -7.71 -10.48 -8.50
CA GLU A 47 -8.89 -10.17 -7.72
C GLU A 47 -8.74 -10.72 -6.30
N ILE A 48 -9.16 -9.94 -5.30
CA ILE A 48 -9.21 -10.35 -3.90
C ILE A 48 -10.67 -10.35 -3.48
N VAL A 49 -11.15 -11.46 -2.93
CA VAL A 49 -12.54 -11.66 -2.51
C VAL A 49 -12.55 -11.93 -1.01
N GLN A 50 -13.14 -11.02 -0.23
CA GLN A 50 -13.50 -11.29 1.16
C GLN A 50 -14.91 -11.90 1.18
N VAL A 51 -14.97 -13.20 1.47
CA VAL A 51 -16.19 -13.99 1.29
C VAL A 51 -17.20 -13.67 2.39
N LYS A 52 -18.42 -13.27 1.99
CA LYS A 52 -19.53 -12.91 2.89
C LYS A 52 -19.15 -11.88 3.97
N ALA A 53 -18.21 -10.98 3.66
CA ALA A 53 -17.63 -10.04 4.62
C ALA A 53 -18.57 -8.91 5.04
N THR A 54 -19.58 -8.60 4.23
CA THR A 54 -20.56 -7.55 4.57
C THR A 54 -21.64 -8.05 5.54
N PRO A 55 -22.34 -7.17 6.28
CA PRO A 55 -23.44 -7.55 7.17
C PRO A 55 -24.58 -8.32 6.47
N LEU A 56 -24.76 -8.12 5.17
CA LEU A 56 -25.79 -8.80 4.36
C LEU A 56 -25.28 -10.11 3.72
N GLY A 57 -24.07 -10.57 4.08
CA GLY A 57 -23.48 -11.79 3.52
C GLY A 57 -23.07 -11.66 2.05
N LYS A 58 -22.91 -10.43 1.53
CA LYS A 58 -22.25 -10.16 0.24
C LYS A 58 -20.74 -10.31 0.36
N ASP A 59 -20.10 -10.71 -0.73
CA ASP A 59 -18.65 -10.72 -0.85
C ASP A 59 -18.17 -9.28 -1.04
N LEU A 60 -17.02 -8.92 -0.45
CA LEU A 60 -16.35 -7.65 -0.72
C LEU A 60 -15.18 -7.92 -1.66
N VAL A 61 -15.26 -7.39 -2.88
CA VAL A 61 -14.34 -7.70 -3.97
C VAL A 61 -13.45 -6.51 -4.28
N LEU A 62 -12.15 -6.75 -4.33
CA LEU A 62 -11.13 -5.79 -4.73
C LEU A 62 -10.46 -6.27 -6.03
N PRO A 63 -10.82 -5.70 -7.19
CA PRO A 63 -10.14 -6.00 -8.44
C PRO A 63 -8.73 -5.38 -8.47
N VAL A 64 -7.80 -6.07 -9.11
CA VAL A 64 -6.41 -5.61 -9.28
C VAL A 64 -6.15 -5.45 -10.77
N THR A 65 -5.71 -4.26 -11.16
CA THR A 65 -5.41 -3.92 -12.55
C THR A 65 -3.95 -3.52 -12.70
N TYR A 66 -3.41 -3.76 -13.89
CA TYR A 66 -2.03 -3.45 -14.22
C TYR A 66 -1.99 -2.63 -15.51
N ASP A 67 -1.03 -1.72 -15.60
CA ASP A 67 -0.72 -1.02 -16.83
C ASP A 67 -0.04 -1.95 -17.86
N GLN A 68 0.25 -1.41 -19.05
CA GLN A 68 0.90 -2.17 -20.13
C GLN A 68 2.30 -2.67 -19.78
N LEU A 69 2.95 -2.09 -18.76
CA LEU A 69 4.26 -2.50 -18.26
C LEU A 69 4.13 -3.47 -17.07
N GLY A 70 2.91 -3.88 -16.71
CA GLY A 70 2.65 -4.82 -15.62
C GLY A 70 2.73 -4.21 -14.22
N ARG A 71 2.68 -2.88 -14.10
CA ARG A 71 2.71 -2.16 -12.82
C ARG A 71 1.31 -1.83 -12.34
N GLN A 72 1.09 -1.88 -11.04
CA GLN A 72 -0.20 -1.51 -10.44
C GLN A 72 -0.19 -0.01 -10.12
N THR A 73 -0.56 0.83 -11.09
CA THR A 73 -0.65 2.29 -10.90
C THR A 73 -1.99 2.73 -10.31
N LYS A 74 -3.01 1.88 -10.35
CA LYS A 74 -4.32 2.13 -9.77
C LYS A 74 -4.61 1.15 -8.63
N THR A 75 -5.20 1.66 -7.55
CA THR A 75 -5.80 0.85 -6.50
C THR A 75 -7.28 1.17 -6.43
N LEU A 76 -8.09 0.25 -6.94
CA LEU A 76 -9.54 0.39 -6.99
C LEU A 76 -10.15 0.27 -5.60
N LEU A 77 -11.30 0.93 -5.40
CA LEU A 77 -12.10 0.74 -4.20
C LEU A 77 -12.81 -0.62 -4.23
N PRO A 78 -12.96 -1.29 -3.08
CA PRO A 78 -13.61 -2.59 -3.01
C PRO A 78 -15.14 -2.47 -3.13
N VAL A 79 -15.78 -3.36 -3.88
CA VAL A 79 -17.25 -3.33 -4.08
C VAL A 79 -17.95 -4.55 -3.48
N PRO A 80 -19.12 -4.36 -2.83
CA PRO A 80 -19.92 -5.46 -2.31
C PRO A 80 -20.80 -6.07 -3.40
N VAL A 81 -20.65 -7.37 -3.63
CA VAL A 81 -21.36 -8.14 -4.68
C VAL A 81 -22.04 -9.38 -4.10
N ALA A 82 -23.07 -9.88 -4.78
CA ALA A 82 -23.75 -11.11 -4.36
C ALA A 82 -22.73 -12.25 -4.25
N THR A 83 -22.80 -13.05 -3.18
CA THR A 83 -21.74 -14.03 -2.90
C THR A 83 -21.61 -15.09 -3.98
N ALA A 84 -20.36 -15.39 -4.37
CA ALA A 84 -20.03 -16.51 -5.25
C ALA A 84 -19.54 -17.73 -4.45
N ASN A 85 -19.74 -17.75 -3.13
CA ASN A 85 -19.25 -18.79 -2.22
C ASN A 85 -17.75 -19.08 -2.45
N SER A 86 -16.92 -18.03 -2.35
CA SER A 86 -15.48 -18.03 -2.60
C SER A 86 -15.08 -17.94 -4.07
N GLY A 87 -16.00 -18.06 -5.03
CA GLY A 87 -15.70 -17.91 -6.47
C GLY A 87 -15.19 -16.52 -6.87
N ILE A 88 -14.57 -16.45 -8.05
CA ILE A 88 -14.14 -15.20 -8.69
C ILE A 88 -15.34 -14.48 -9.30
N HIS A 89 -15.33 -13.15 -9.27
CA HIS A 89 -16.40 -12.28 -9.78
C HIS A 89 -16.05 -11.64 -11.13
N GLY A 90 -14.78 -11.33 -11.37
CA GLY A 90 -14.33 -10.71 -12.63
C GLY A 90 -14.77 -9.24 -12.73
N ILE A 91 -14.70 -8.52 -11.62
CA ILE A 91 -15.12 -7.11 -11.54
C ILE A 91 -14.10 -6.21 -12.25
N ASP A 92 -14.58 -5.29 -13.09
CA ASP A 92 -13.76 -4.31 -13.80
C ASP A 92 -13.87 -2.90 -13.20
N GLU A 93 -13.01 -1.99 -13.68
CA GLU A 93 -12.99 -0.59 -13.23
C GLU A 93 -14.34 0.12 -13.45
N ASN A 94 -15.03 -0.17 -14.55
CA ASN A 94 -16.33 0.44 -14.86
C ASN A 94 -17.40 0.04 -13.83
N THR A 95 -17.40 -1.22 -13.40
CA THR A 95 -18.32 -1.71 -12.38
C THR A 95 -18.05 -1.03 -11.03
N VAL A 96 -16.78 -0.84 -10.67
CA VAL A 96 -16.39 -0.12 -9.45
C VAL A 96 -16.84 1.34 -9.52
N ASN A 97 -16.52 2.03 -10.60
CA ASN A 97 -16.91 3.42 -10.85
C ASN A 97 -18.45 3.60 -10.79
N SER A 98 -19.19 2.68 -11.40
CA SER A 98 -20.65 2.70 -11.39
C SER A 98 -21.24 2.50 -9.99
N TYR A 99 -20.64 1.62 -9.18
CA TYR A 99 -21.08 1.41 -7.80
C TYR A 99 -20.90 2.67 -6.93
N TYR A 100 -19.78 3.36 -7.08
CA TYR A 100 -19.47 4.58 -6.32
C TYR A 100 -20.02 5.87 -6.94
N GLY A 101 -20.56 5.81 -8.17
CA GLY A 101 -21.11 6.97 -8.87
C GLY A 101 -20.06 8.01 -9.27
N VAL A 102 -18.78 7.61 -9.41
CA VAL A 102 -17.67 8.50 -9.80
C VAL A 102 -16.81 7.81 -10.86
N ALA A 103 -16.21 8.59 -11.76
CA ALA A 103 -15.37 8.07 -12.84
C ALA A 103 -13.97 7.59 -12.36
N ASN A 104 -13.59 7.90 -11.12
CA ASN A 104 -12.32 7.54 -10.52
C ASN A 104 -12.50 6.99 -9.11
N ALA A 105 -13.19 5.86 -8.97
CA ALA A 105 -13.32 5.13 -7.71
C ALA A 105 -12.04 4.32 -7.41
N PHE A 106 -10.89 4.99 -7.50
CA PHE A 106 -9.56 4.43 -7.31
C PHE A 106 -8.58 5.53 -6.91
N SER A 107 -7.52 5.17 -6.18
CA SER A 107 -6.32 5.99 -6.11
C SER A 107 -5.42 5.69 -7.31
N GLU A 108 -4.74 6.70 -7.81
CA GLU A 108 -3.85 6.59 -8.97
C GLU A 108 -2.47 7.16 -8.64
N GLN A 109 -1.42 6.52 -9.16
CA GLN A 109 -0.05 6.97 -8.98
C GLN A 109 0.60 7.24 -10.34
N ARG A 110 1.19 8.43 -10.47
CA ARG A 110 2.09 8.74 -11.58
C ARG A 110 3.51 8.42 -11.13
N LEU A 111 4.13 7.47 -11.80
CA LEU A 111 5.48 7.01 -11.48
C LEU A 111 6.52 7.72 -12.34
N GLU A 112 7.73 7.88 -11.81
CA GLU A 112 8.88 8.31 -12.59
C GLU A 112 9.21 7.27 -13.68
N ASN A 113 9.73 7.73 -14.81
CA ASN A 113 10.13 6.85 -15.91
C ASN A 113 11.52 6.25 -15.68
N SER A 114 11.74 5.68 -14.50
CA SER A 114 12.97 5.01 -14.09
C SER A 114 12.67 3.55 -13.74
N PRO A 115 13.67 2.65 -13.78
CA PRO A 115 13.51 1.28 -13.29
C PRO A 115 13.06 1.19 -11.82
N LEU A 116 13.32 2.23 -11.02
CA LEU A 116 12.93 2.30 -9.62
C LEU A 116 11.45 2.67 -9.43
N ALA A 117 10.82 3.24 -10.47
CA ALA A 117 9.39 3.52 -10.54
C ALA A 117 8.81 4.21 -9.27
N ARG A 118 9.56 5.16 -8.70
CA ARG A 118 9.09 5.96 -7.56
C ARG A 118 7.88 6.81 -7.94
N ALA A 119 6.94 6.97 -7.01
CA ALA A 119 5.76 7.78 -7.24
C ALA A 119 6.11 9.28 -7.21
N LEU A 120 5.73 10.01 -8.25
CA LEU A 120 5.89 11.47 -8.35
C LEU A 120 4.63 12.19 -7.90
N GLU A 121 3.48 11.55 -8.05
CA GLU A 121 2.18 12.12 -7.74
C GLU A 121 1.19 11.01 -7.42
N VAL A 122 0.34 11.24 -6.42
CA VAL A 122 -0.70 10.32 -5.99
C VAL A 122 -2.02 11.07 -5.90
N SER A 123 -3.05 10.53 -6.55
CA SER A 123 -4.40 11.07 -6.52
C SER A 123 -5.30 10.16 -5.68
N SER A 124 -6.30 10.76 -5.05
CA SER A 124 -7.30 10.03 -4.25
C SER A 124 -8.55 9.72 -5.08
N PRO A 125 -9.42 8.78 -4.63
CA PRO A 125 -10.69 8.52 -5.28
C PRO A 125 -11.65 9.72 -5.28
N GLY A 126 -12.45 9.84 -6.33
CA GLY A 126 -13.51 10.85 -6.47
C GLY A 126 -13.16 12.02 -7.39
N THR A 127 -14.16 12.59 -8.05
CA THR A 127 -13.97 13.49 -9.20
C THR A 127 -13.03 14.67 -8.94
N GLU A 128 -13.19 15.32 -7.78
CA GLU A 128 -12.36 16.46 -7.37
C GLU A 128 -10.90 16.07 -7.05
N TRP A 129 -10.67 14.81 -6.72
CA TRP A 129 -9.38 14.24 -6.32
C TRP A 129 -8.69 13.47 -7.44
N SER A 130 -9.28 13.49 -8.64
CA SER A 130 -8.68 12.83 -9.80
C SER A 130 -7.35 13.45 -10.19
N MET A 131 -6.47 12.66 -10.80
CA MET A 131 -5.14 13.13 -11.20
C MET A 131 -5.16 14.37 -12.11
N ALA A 132 -6.25 14.60 -12.85
CA ALA A 132 -6.40 15.73 -13.75
C ALA A 132 -6.71 17.06 -13.05
N THR A 133 -7.21 17.06 -11.80
CA THR A 133 -7.58 18.30 -11.08
C THR A 133 -6.39 18.96 -10.36
N GLY A 134 -5.32 18.20 -10.14
CA GLY A 134 -4.15 18.66 -9.39
C GLY A 134 -4.30 18.61 -7.86
N HIS A 135 -5.43 18.10 -7.34
CA HIS A 135 -5.65 17.82 -5.91
C HIS A 135 -4.99 16.48 -5.55
N THR A 136 -3.66 16.49 -5.54
CA THR A 136 -2.82 15.30 -5.46
C THR A 136 -1.65 15.53 -4.52
N ALA A 137 -1.22 14.50 -3.81
CA ALA A 137 0.06 14.52 -3.13
C ALA A 137 1.19 14.44 -4.17
N LYS A 138 2.21 15.27 -4.05
CA LYS A 138 3.36 15.34 -4.96
C LYS A 138 4.64 15.02 -4.22
N MET A 139 5.50 14.23 -4.85
CA MET A 139 6.77 13.81 -4.29
C MET A 139 7.91 14.24 -5.19
N LEU A 140 8.90 14.89 -4.59
CA LEU A 140 10.15 15.26 -5.22
C LEU A 140 11.31 14.55 -4.52
N TYR A 141 12.16 13.92 -5.32
CA TYR A 141 13.32 13.19 -4.83
C TYR A 141 14.59 13.90 -5.26
N LEU A 142 15.31 14.44 -4.28
CA LEU A 142 16.48 15.29 -4.46
C LEU A 142 17.62 14.82 -3.55
N ILE A 143 18.72 15.56 -3.62
CA ILE A 143 19.86 15.48 -2.70
C ILE A 143 20.02 16.84 -2.02
N ASN A 144 20.58 16.85 -0.80
CA ASN A 144 20.77 18.11 -0.08
C ASN A 144 21.78 19.03 -0.77
N THR A 145 21.51 20.32 -0.65
CA THR A 145 22.31 21.44 -1.19
C THR A 145 22.83 22.31 -0.05
N ASP A 146 23.78 23.21 -0.34
CA ASP A 146 24.31 24.15 0.66
C ASP A 146 23.20 25.05 1.26
N ALA A 147 22.14 25.33 0.49
CA ALA A 147 21.01 26.13 0.94
C ALA A 147 20.14 25.43 1.99
N ASP A 148 20.21 24.09 2.10
CA ASP A 148 19.39 23.33 3.05
C ASP A 148 19.89 23.43 4.50
N GLN A 149 21.17 23.75 4.71
CA GLN A 149 21.78 23.97 6.03
C GLN A 149 21.41 22.91 7.09
N VAL A 150 21.42 21.63 6.71
CA VAL A 150 21.03 20.52 7.60
C VAL A 150 22.11 20.28 8.66
N LYS A 151 21.73 20.42 9.94
CA LYS A 151 22.66 20.25 11.07
C LYS A 151 23.04 18.78 11.29
N LYS A 152 24.33 18.55 11.45
CA LYS A 152 24.95 17.29 11.87
C LYS A 152 25.44 17.42 13.29
N TYR A 153 24.82 16.67 14.20
CA TYR A 153 25.21 16.60 15.61
C TYR A 153 26.21 15.46 15.79
N ASN A 154 27.47 15.80 16.04
CA ASN A 154 28.48 14.81 16.36
C ASN A 154 28.37 14.47 17.85
N THR A 155 28.29 13.17 18.16
CA THR A 155 28.19 12.69 19.54
C THR A 155 29.49 12.03 19.97
N SER A 156 29.81 12.16 21.25
CA SER A 156 30.85 11.38 21.92
C SER A 156 30.20 10.42 22.90
N VAL A 157 30.72 9.19 22.92
CA VAL A 157 30.29 8.14 23.84
C VAL A 157 31.50 7.76 24.70
N SER A 158 31.33 7.81 26.01
CA SER A 158 32.36 7.37 26.96
C SER A 158 31.77 6.39 27.96
N TRP A 159 32.50 5.31 28.24
CA TRP A 159 32.18 4.35 29.29
C TRP A 159 33.18 4.49 30.43
N ASN A 160 32.70 4.86 31.62
CA ASN A 160 33.53 4.97 32.82
C ASN A 160 32.72 4.56 34.05
N ASN A 161 33.34 3.84 34.98
CA ASN A 161 32.76 3.42 36.26
C ASN A 161 31.35 2.81 36.12
N ALA A 162 31.20 1.84 35.22
CA ALA A 162 29.93 1.16 34.90
C ALA A 162 28.78 2.10 34.45
N THR A 163 29.11 3.30 33.96
CA THR A 163 28.15 4.29 33.46
C THR A 163 28.47 4.65 32.01
N LEU A 164 27.43 4.65 31.16
CA LEU A 164 27.50 5.15 29.79
C LEU A 164 27.10 6.63 29.79
N THR A 165 28.02 7.49 29.35
CA THR A 165 27.73 8.92 29.15
C THR A 165 27.75 9.22 27.66
N THR A 166 26.70 9.89 27.19
CA THR A 166 26.59 10.36 25.80
C THR A 166 26.47 11.88 25.81
N SER A 167 27.25 12.56 25.00
CA SER A 167 27.21 14.02 24.89
C SER A 167 27.36 14.48 23.44
N ILE A 168 26.90 15.69 23.13
CA ILE A 168 27.12 16.32 21.83
C ILE A 168 28.51 16.98 21.89
N SER A 169 29.42 16.55 21.02
CA SER A 169 30.80 17.06 20.97
C SER A 169 30.93 18.29 20.07
N SER A 170 30.16 18.34 18.99
CA SER A 170 30.11 19.49 18.07
C SER A 170 28.85 19.47 17.21
N VAL A 171 28.52 20.64 16.66
CA VAL A 171 27.47 20.79 15.63
C VAL A 171 28.15 21.30 14.36
N SER A 172 27.93 20.59 13.27
CA SER A 172 28.39 20.93 11.92
C SER A 172 27.20 20.90 10.97
N PHE A 173 27.41 21.15 9.68
CA PHE A 173 26.41 20.91 8.64
C PHE A 173 26.79 19.68 7.83
N TYR A 174 25.81 19.02 7.23
CA TYR A 174 26.09 18.04 6.19
C TYR A 174 26.55 18.75 4.91
N ASP A 175 27.60 18.22 4.28
CA ASP A 175 28.06 18.71 2.98
C ASP A 175 27.02 18.39 1.88
N VAL A 176 27.10 19.08 0.76
CA VAL A 176 26.26 18.85 -0.43
C VAL A 176 26.33 17.38 -0.86
N ASN A 177 25.19 16.83 -1.29
CA ASN A 177 25.04 15.46 -1.79
C ASN A 177 25.31 14.33 -0.76
N GLN A 178 25.28 14.61 0.55
CA GLN A 178 25.43 13.58 1.59
C GLN A 178 24.12 12.98 2.09
N LEU A 179 23.01 13.68 1.88
CA LEU A 179 21.68 13.28 2.32
C LEU A 179 20.75 13.17 1.12
N SER A 180 19.94 12.11 1.09
CA SER A 180 18.74 12.10 0.28
C SER A 180 17.73 13.08 0.85
N LYS A 181 17.10 13.87 -0.01
CA LYS A 181 16.11 14.88 0.34
C LYS A 181 14.79 14.53 -0.34
N ASN A 182 13.77 14.20 0.43
CA ASN A 182 12.43 13.93 -0.08
C ASN A 182 11.52 15.11 0.27
N VAL A 183 10.86 15.68 -0.73
CA VAL A 183 9.89 16.76 -0.55
C VAL A 183 8.51 16.19 -0.86
N LEU A 184 7.65 16.12 0.15
CA LEU A 184 6.24 15.76 0.02
C LEU A 184 5.42 17.04 0.10
N THR A 185 4.63 17.31 -0.94
CA THR A 185 3.57 18.33 -0.90
C THR A 185 2.26 17.59 -0.82
N ASP A 186 1.48 17.80 0.24
CA ASP A 186 0.16 17.19 0.35
C ASP A 186 -0.87 17.84 -0.59
N GLU A 187 -2.07 17.29 -0.62
CA GLU A 187 -3.15 17.75 -1.49
C GLU A 187 -3.62 19.19 -1.16
N ASN A 188 -3.32 19.70 0.03
CA ASN A 188 -3.63 21.05 0.47
C ASN A 188 -2.47 22.03 0.24
N GLY A 189 -1.33 21.56 -0.27
CA GLY A 189 -0.14 22.35 -0.53
C GLY A 189 0.82 22.49 0.66
N TYR A 190 0.60 21.76 1.77
CA TYR A 190 1.55 21.73 2.86
C TYR A 190 2.77 20.88 2.50
N VAL A 191 3.96 21.42 2.77
CA VAL A 191 5.23 20.81 2.40
C VAL A 191 5.91 20.19 3.61
N THR A 192 6.24 18.91 3.51
CA THR A 192 7.11 18.18 4.44
C THR A 192 8.41 17.83 3.73
N ILE A 193 9.55 18.09 4.38
CA ILE A 193 10.88 17.76 3.85
C ILE A 193 11.55 16.78 4.79
N ASP A 194 11.98 15.65 4.25
CA ASP A 194 12.67 14.57 4.95
C ASP A 194 14.10 14.45 4.40
N PHE A 195 15.09 14.45 5.28
CA PHE A 195 16.48 14.20 4.93
C PHE A 195 16.93 12.87 5.51
N LYS A 196 17.56 12.01 4.71
CA LYS A 196 18.10 10.73 5.17
C LYS A 196 19.54 10.53 4.75
N ASN A 197 20.37 10.07 5.68
CA ASN A 197 21.75 9.68 5.40
C ASN A 197 21.82 8.31 4.69
N SER A 198 23.04 7.87 4.33
CA SER A 198 23.28 6.59 3.66
C SER A 198 22.91 5.35 4.48
N GLU A 199 22.69 5.49 5.79
CA GLU A 199 22.22 4.42 6.68
C GLU A 199 20.69 4.41 6.80
N GLY A 200 19.99 5.30 6.09
CA GLY A 200 18.52 5.43 6.14
C GLY A 200 17.99 6.16 7.38
N LYS A 201 18.86 6.81 8.16
CA LYS A 201 18.47 7.57 9.35
C LYS A 201 18.07 8.99 8.98
N THR A 202 16.94 9.43 9.54
CA THR A 202 16.37 10.78 9.46
C THR A 202 16.96 11.70 10.50
#